data_AF-A0A6G1EXQ3-F1
#
_entry.id   AF-A0A6G1EXQ3-F1
#
_cell.length_a   1.000
_cell.length_b   1.000
_cell.length_c   1.000
_cell.angle_alpha   90.00
_cell.angle_beta   90.00
_cell.angle_gamma   90.00
#
_symmetry.space_group_name_H-M   'P 1'
#
loop_
_entity.id
_entity.type
_entity.pdbx_description
1 polymer ?
#
loop_
_entity_poly.entity_id
_entity_poly.type
_entity_poly.pdbx_seq_one_letter_code
_entity_poly.pdbx_strand_id
1 'polypeptide(L)' 'MTKHNALPPSPADVRVITSDGCSIGAHSSVLASASPVLERMIERAPRGRNAGCVIRIPGASTDAVVVFLRFLYAPVR' A
#
# COMPACT_ATOMS: atom_id res chain seq x y z
N MET A 1 32.98 -9.05 11.64
CA MET A 1 32.89 -8.71 10.20
C MET A 1 31.98 -9.78 9.60
N THR A 2 30.73 -9.53 9.25
CA THR A 2 30.24 -8.60 8.22
C THR A 2 28.79 -8.22 8.57
N LYS A 3 28.49 -6.92 8.67
CA LYS A 3 27.09 -6.46 8.63
C LYS A 3 26.61 -6.72 7.21
N HIS A 4 25.88 -7.81 6.98
CA HIS A 4 25.09 -7.91 5.75
C HIS A 4 24.17 -6.70 5.79
N ASN A 5 24.44 -5.76 4.89
CA ASN A 5 23.78 -4.48 4.77
C ASN A 5 22.29 -4.74 4.54
N ALA A 6 21.51 -4.82 5.62
CA ALA A 6 20.07 -4.79 5.53
C ALA A 6 19.75 -3.41 4.96
N LEU A 7 19.35 -3.37 3.69
CA LEU A 7 18.75 -2.18 3.13
C LEU A 7 17.64 -1.76 4.09
N PRO A 8 17.55 -0.46 4.45
CA PRO A 8 16.44 0.00 5.27
C PRO A 8 15.13 -0.40 4.58
N PRO A 9 14.09 -0.76 5.35
CA PRO A 9 12.79 -1.09 4.77
C PRO A 9 12.37 0.05 3.85
N SER A 10 11.89 -0.29 2.65
CA SER A 10 11.39 0.72 1.70
C SER A 10 10.35 1.58 2.42
N PRO A 11 10.39 2.92 2.26
CA PRO A 11 9.33 3.76 2.77
C PRO A 11 8.04 3.49 2.00
N ALA A 12 6.91 3.55 2.72
CA ALA A 12 5.60 3.51 2.10
C ALA A 12 5.38 4.78 1.25
N ASP A 13 5.03 4.59 -0.03
CA ASP A 13 4.79 5.65 -1.01
C ASP A 13 3.30 5.82 -1.38
N VAL A 14 2.45 4.90 -0.88
CA VAL A 14 0.99 4.94 -0.99
C VAL A 14 0.35 4.96 0.39
N ARG A 15 -0.73 5.74 0.54
CA ARG A 15 -1.62 5.75 1.69
C ARG A 15 -2.98 5.19 1.28
N VAL A 16 -3.41 4.12 1.94
CA VAL A 16 -4.75 3.56 1.79
C VAL A 16 -5.66 4.17 2.85
N ILE A 17 -6.73 4.83 2.42
CA ILE A 17 -7.77 5.37 3.31
C ILE A 17 -8.96 4.42 3.32
N THR A 18 -9.33 3.96 4.50
CA THR A 18 -10.45 3.06 4.77
C THR A 18 -11.72 3.87 5.03
N SER A 19 -12.87 3.19 5.10
CA SER A 19 -14.19 3.85 5.22
C SER A 19 -14.37 4.65 6.52
N ASP A 20 -13.68 4.26 7.60
CA ASP A 20 -13.62 4.94 8.89
C ASP A 20 -12.56 6.06 8.93
N GLY A 21 -11.88 6.32 7.81
CA GLY A 21 -10.85 7.35 7.70
C GLY A 21 -9.47 6.94 8.21
N CYS A 22 -9.27 5.69 8.65
CA CYS A 22 -7.94 5.21 9.00
C CYS A 22 -7.01 5.24 7.78
N SER A 23 -5.71 5.46 8.04
CA SER A 23 -4.72 5.67 7.00
C SER A 23 -3.56 4.69 7.15
N ILE A 24 -3.41 3.79 6.19
CA ILE A 24 -2.46 2.69 6.20
C ILE A 24 -1.37 2.95 5.16
N GLY A 25 -0.09 2.85 5.55
CA GLY A 25 1.02 2.94 4.61
C GLY A 25 1.17 1.64 3.80
N ALA A 26 1.40 1.76 2.50
CA ALA A 26 1.63 0.65 1.58
C ALA A 26 2.63 1.03 0.47
N HIS A 27 3.03 0.04 -0.32
CA HIS A 27 3.98 0.16 -1.42
C HIS A 27 3.26 0.01 -2.75
N SER A 28 3.37 1.01 -3.61
CA SER A 28 2.77 1.01 -4.95
C SER A 28 3.16 -0.22 -5.76
N SER A 29 4.43 -0.66 -5.66
CA SER A 29 4.96 -1.84 -6.35
C SER A 29 4.24 -3.13 -5.97
N VAL A 30 3.96 -3.35 -4.68
CA VAL A 30 3.24 -4.53 -4.19
C VAL A 30 1.78 -4.48 -4.62
N LEU A 31 1.12 -3.33 -4.48
CA LEU A 31 -0.29 -3.19 -4.83
C LEU A 31 -0.52 -3.33 -6.34
N ALA A 32 0.30 -2.66 -7.17
CA ALA A 32 0.16 -2.70 -8.61
C ALA A 32 0.47 -4.08 -9.19
N SER A 33 1.52 -4.76 -8.68
CA SER A 33 1.85 -6.12 -9.13
C SER A 33 0.79 -7.16 -8.74
N ALA A 34 0.08 -6.95 -7.63
CA ALA A 34 -0.93 -7.89 -7.17
C ALA A 34 -2.31 -7.71 -7.82
N SER A 35 -2.63 -6.53 -8.37
CA SER A 35 -3.94 -6.28 -8.98
C SER A 35 -3.93 -5.13 -9.99
N PRO A 36 -4.40 -5.36 -11.25
CA PRO A 36 -4.62 -4.29 -12.21
C PRO A 36 -5.60 -3.21 -11.73
N VAL A 37 -6.55 -3.56 -10.84
CA VAL A 37 -7.47 -2.58 -10.26
C VAL A 37 -6.72 -1.61 -9.35
N LEU A 38 -5.84 -2.12 -8.49
CA LEU A 38 -5.03 -1.30 -7.59
C LEU A 38 -4.02 -0.45 -8.36
N GLU A 39 -3.41 -1.00 -9.41
CA GLU A 39 -2.55 -0.24 -10.32
C GLU A 39 -3.31 0.96 -10.92
N ARG A 40 -4.49 0.72 -11.51
CA ARG A 40 -5.34 1.79 -12.06
C ARG A 40 -5.76 2.82 -11.02
N MET A 41 -6.01 2.40 -9.77
CA MET A 41 -6.33 3.32 -8.67
C MET A 41 -5.13 4.22 -8.33
N ILE A 42 -3.92 3.66 -8.32
CA ILE A 42 -2.67 4.41 -8.07
C ILE A 42 -2.38 5.38 -9.22
N GLU A 43 -2.57 4.97 -10.47
CA GLU A 43 -2.37 5.84 -11.64
C GLU A 43 -3.29 7.07 -11.63
N ARG A 44 -4.53 6.89 -11.16
CA ARG A 44 -5.55 7.94 -11.10
C ARG A 44 -5.52 8.75 -9.81
N ALA A 45 -4.77 8.29 -8.80
CA ALA A 45 -4.71 8.95 -7.51
C ALA A 45 -4.08 10.35 -7.64
N PRO A 46 -4.66 11.37 -6.98
CA PRO A 46 -4.05 12.68 -6.90
C PRO A 46 -2.67 12.57 -6.25
N ARG A 47 -1.62 13.00 -6.96
CA ARG A 47 -0.27 13.13 -6.40
C ARG A 47 -0.13 14.53 -5.80
N GLY A 48 -0.28 14.65 -4.49
CA GLY A 48 -0.03 15.91 -3.80
C GLY A 48 1.47 16.25 -3.84
N ARG A 49 1.80 17.55 -3.88
CA ARG A 49 3.19 18.05 -3.96
C ARG A 49 4.10 17.60 -2.80
N ASN A 50 3.52 17.05 -1.72
CA ASN A 50 4.23 16.58 -0.52
C ASN A 50 3.53 15.41 0.22
N ALA A 51 2.42 14.91 -0.29
CA ALA A 51 1.66 13.82 0.30
C ALA A 51 1.62 12.71 -0.75
N GLY A 52 2.19 11.54 -0.43
CA GLY A 52 2.26 10.39 -1.33
C GLY A 52 0.90 10.00 -1.93
N CYS A 53 0.92 9.05 -2.87
CA CYS A 53 -0.28 8.59 -3.58
C CYS A 53 -1.38 8.14 -2.58
N VAL A 54 -2.60 8.64 -2.73
CA VAL A 54 -3.74 8.26 -1.85
C VAL A 54 -4.77 7.46 -2.64
N ILE A 55 -5.05 6.23 -2.19
CA ILE A 55 -6.17 5.42 -2.69
C ILE A 55 -7.20 5.19 -1.59
N ARG A 56 -8.49 5.16 -1.94
CA ARG A 56 -9.58 4.93 -0.99
C ARG A 56 -10.24 3.59 -1.29
N ILE A 57 -10.52 2.80 -0.26
CA ILE A 57 -11.26 1.54 -0.38
C ILE A 57 -12.61 1.72 0.35
N PRO A 58 -13.63 2.26 -0.34
CA PRO A 58 -14.94 2.47 0.26
C PRO A 58 -15.65 1.14 0.52
N GLY A 59 -16.45 1.07 1.58
CA GLY A 59 -17.29 -0.08 1.92
C GLY A 59 -16.57 -1.22 2.65
N ALA A 60 -15.25 -1.16 2.80
CA ALA A 60 -14.48 -2.11 3.61
C ALA A 60 -14.16 -1.52 5.00
N SER A 61 -14.20 -2.37 6.02
CA SER A 61 -13.69 -2.05 7.36
C SER A 61 -12.16 -2.01 7.35
N THR A 62 -11.56 -1.27 8.28
CA THR A 62 -10.08 -1.21 8.41
C THR A 62 -9.47 -2.58 8.60
N ASP A 63 -10.09 -3.45 9.40
CA ASP A 63 -9.58 -4.79 9.65
C ASP A 63 -9.53 -5.64 8.36
N ALA A 64 -10.60 -5.61 7.56
CA ALA A 64 -10.65 -6.31 6.28
C ALA A 64 -9.55 -5.81 5.32
N VAL A 65 -9.32 -4.49 5.27
CA VAL A 65 -8.24 -3.91 4.45
C VAL A 65 -6.86 -4.31 4.97
N VAL A 66 -6.64 -4.34 6.28
CA VAL A 66 -5.38 -4.80 6.88
C VAL A 66 -5.10 -6.25 6.55
N VAL A 67 -6.09 -7.14 6.66
CA VAL A 67 -5.96 -8.56 6.31
C VAL A 67 -5.67 -8.73 4.82
N PHE A 68 -6.41 -8.02 3.96
CA PHE A 68 -6.18 -8.02 2.52
C PHE A 68 -4.76 -7.57 2.16
N LEU A 69 -4.28 -6.45 2.73
CA LEU A 69 -2.92 -5.97 2.50
C LEU A 69 -1.89 -7.02 2.95
N ARG A 70 -2.02 -7.58 4.16
CA ARG A 70 -1.13 -8.64 4.65
C ARG A 70 -1.07 -9.84 3.71
N PHE A 71 -2.20 -10.21 3.10
CA PHE A 71 -2.23 -11.24 2.07
C PHE A 71 -1.41 -10.86 0.83
N LEU A 72 -1.49 -9.61 0.36
CA LEU A 72 -0.67 -9.15 -0.79
C LEU A 72 0.84 -9.10 -0.48
N TYR A 73 1.21 -8.84 0.78
CA TYR A 73 2.62 -8.85 1.22
C TYR A 73 3.14 -10.25 1.54
N ALA A 74 2.27 -11.26 1.61
CA ALA A 74 2.71 -12.60 1.88
C ALA A 74 3.57 -13.13 0.72
N PRO A 75 4.65 -13.87 0.99
CA PRO A 75 5.39 -14.55 -0.06
C PRO A 75 4.46 -15.47 -0.87
N VAL A 76 4.67 -15.54 -2.18
CA VAL A 76 4.08 -16.61 -3.00
C VAL A 76 4.58 -17.94 -2.43
N ARG A 77 3.64 -18.78 -1.99
CA ARG A 77 3.91 -20.14 -1.53
C ARG A 77 3.88 -21.10 -2.71
#